data_AF-A0A7J6TNI6-F1
#
_entry.id   AF-A0A7J6TNI6-F1
#
_cell.length_a   1.000
_cell.length_b   1.000
_cell.length_c   1.000
_cell.angle_alpha   90.00
_cell.angle_beta   90.00
_cell.angle_gamma   90.00
#
_symmetry.space_group_name_H-M   'P 1'
#
loop_
_entity.id
_entity.type
_entity.pdbx_description
1 polymer ?
#
loop_
_entity_poly.entity_id
_entity_poly.type
_entity_poly.pdbx_seq_one_letter_code
_entity_poly.pdbx_strand_id
1 'polypeptide(L)'
;MRLFFGSKKKEQKKAAPPPQQNLPDAIMKNKEAIDTLEKREQLIEKKMAIQEQEARSRAAAKDKRGALMALKRKKLYEAELQTLMNSRMTLEQQILSLESSQTTAVAVQALAQGVSAQKTMNQQLNIDNIDELMDDMAEQQDLQNEVSQV
;
A
#
# COMPACT_ATOMS: atom_id res chain seq x y z
N MET A 1 2.88 48.24 35.64
CA MET A 1 2.39 46.84 35.83
C MET A 1 2.76 46.04 34.60
N ARG A 2 3.73 45.12 34.73
CA ARG A 2 4.12 44.16 33.69
C ARG A 2 3.08 43.03 33.66
N LEU A 3 2.32 42.91 32.57
CA LEU A 3 1.49 41.73 32.34
C LEU A 3 2.24 40.75 31.44
N PHE A 4 2.65 39.66 32.07
CA PHE A 4 3.23 38.46 31.46
C PHE A 4 2.23 37.83 30.48
N PHE A 5 2.58 37.82 29.19
CA PHE A 5 1.92 36.97 28.20
C PHE A 5 2.77 35.72 28.01
N GLY A 6 2.48 34.70 28.81
CA GLY A 6 3.09 33.37 28.71
C GLY A 6 2.40 32.55 27.62
N SER A 7 3.07 32.42 26.47
CA SER A 7 2.70 31.52 25.39
C SER A 7 2.86 30.06 25.85
N LYS A 8 1.76 29.43 26.29
CA LYS A 8 1.73 27.96 26.43
C LYS A 8 1.68 27.34 25.03
N LYS A 9 2.87 27.00 24.52
CA LYS A 9 3.07 26.03 23.44
C LYS A 9 2.39 24.74 23.89
N LYS A 10 1.21 24.42 23.34
CA LYS A 10 0.63 23.08 23.44
C LYS A 10 1.63 22.13 22.79
N GLU A 11 2.36 21.38 23.61
CA GLU A 11 3.00 20.14 23.17
C GLU A 11 1.90 19.28 22.53
N GLN A 12 1.89 19.24 21.21
CA GLN A 12 1.27 18.15 20.49
C GLN A 12 2.01 16.89 20.94
N LYS A 13 1.44 16.18 21.91
CA LYS A 13 1.73 14.76 22.09
C LYS A 13 1.56 14.15 20.71
N LYS A 14 2.66 13.76 20.07
CA LYS A 14 2.65 12.92 18.87
C LYS A 14 1.75 11.75 19.22
N ALA A 15 0.54 11.73 18.66
CA ALA A 15 -0.30 10.55 18.74
C ALA A 15 0.58 9.40 18.26
N ALA A 16 0.65 8.32 19.05
CA ALA A 16 1.28 7.10 18.61
C ALA A 16 0.75 6.80 17.19
N PRO A 17 1.62 6.41 16.24
CA PRO A 17 1.15 6.04 14.91
C PRO A 17 -0.04 5.09 15.09
N PRO A 18 -1.15 5.26 14.35
CA PRO A 18 -2.22 4.27 14.38
C PRO A 18 -1.58 2.89 14.22
N PRO A 19 -2.04 1.86 14.97
CA PRO A 19 -1.39 0.56 14.98
C PRO A 19 -1.15 0.17 13.52
N GLN A 20 0.13 0.01 13.16
CA GLN A 20 0.52 -0.38 11.83
C GLN A 20 -0.17 -1.73 11.61
N GLN A 21 -1.30 -1.73 10.90
CA GLN A 21 -1.83 -2.98 10.41
C GLN A 21 -0.74 -3.54 9.52
N ASN A 22 -0.17 -4.67 9.91
CA ASN A 22 0.94 -5.24 9.16
C ASN A 22 0.41 -5.53 7.75
N LEU A 23 1.12 -5.03 6.74
CA LEU A 23 0.76 -5.24 5.33
C LEU A 23 0.46 -6.73 5.02
N PRO A 24 1.25 -7.69 5.52
CA PRO A 24 0.96 -9.12 5.36
C PRO A 24 -0.40 -9.54 5.94
N ASP A 25 -0.77 -9.03 7.11
CA ASP A 25 -2.06 -9.34 7.75
C ASP A 25 -3.23 -8.81 6.91
N ALA A 26 -3.07 -7.61 6.30
CA ALA A 26 -4.08 -7.04 5.41
C ALA A 26 -4.25 -7.88 4.13
N ILE A 27 -3.15 -8.32 3.52
CA ILE A 27 -3.17 -9.22 2.35
C ILE A 27 -3.86 -10.54 2.71
N MET A 28 -3.52 -11.14 3.86
CA MET A 28 -4.12 -12.38 4.33
C MET A 28 -5.63 -12.24 4.55
N LYS A 29 -6.08 -11.18 5.24
CA LYS A 29 -7.50 -10.91 5.44
C LYS A 29 -8.26 -10.71 4.13
N ASN A 30 -7.65 -10.05 3.16
CA ASN A 30 -8.26 -9.90 1.84
C ASN A 30 -8.40 -11.26 1.13
N LYS A 31 -7.41 -12.15 1.24
CA LYS A 31 -7.48 -13.52 0.71
C LYS A 31 -8.59 -14.35 1.37
N GLU A 32 -8.69 -14.30 2.71
CA GLU A 32 -9.77 -14.99 3.45
C GLU A 32 -11.17 -14.47 3.05
N ALA A 33 -11.29 -13.15 2.81
CA ALA A 33 -12.51 -12.54 2.33
C ALA A 33 -12.84 -13.01 0.90
N ILE A 34 -11.86 -13.09 0.00
CA ILE A 34 -12.02 -13.65 -1.35
C ILE A 34 -12.52 -15.11 -1.27
N ASP A 35 -11.90 -15.96 -0.47
CA ASP A 35 -12.32 -17.37 -0.31
C ASP A 35 -13.78 -17.48 0.15
N THR A 36 -14.20 -16.56 1.02
CA THR A 36 -15.58 -16.49 1.52
C THR A 36 -16.55 -16.06 0.42
N LEU A 37 -16.17 -15.06 -0.38
CA LEU A 37 -16.95 -14.60 -1.53
C LEU A 37 -17.08 -15.70 -2.59
N GLU A 38 -16.01 -16.42 -2.91
CA GLU A 38 -16.05 -17.52 -3.90
C GLU A 38 -16.99 -18.65 -3.47
N LYS A 39 -16.96 -19.05 -2.19
CA LYS A 39 -17.92 -20.02 -1.65
C LYS A 39 -19.35 -19.52 -1.76
N ARG A 40 -19.58 -18.21 -1.60
CA ARG A 40 -20.88 -17.58 -1.76
C ARG A 40 -21.32 -17.58 -3.23
N GLU A 41 -20.44 -17.20 -4.15
CA GLU A 41 -20.67 -17.24 -5.59
C GLU A 41 -21.10 -18.63 -6.05
N GLN A 42 -20.35 -19.68 -5.67
CA GLN A 42 -20.70 -21.07 -5.98
C GLN A 42 -22.08 -21.48 -5.46
N LEU A 43 -22.47 -21.00 -4.28
CA LEU A 43 -23.80 -21.26 -3.73
C LEU A 43 -24.89 -20.57 -4.56
N ILE A 44 -24.65 -19.32 -4.99
CA ILE A 44 -25.59 -18.56 -5.82
C ILE A 44 -25.73 -19.20 -7.21
N GLU A 45 -24.63 -19.65 -7.83
CA GLU A 45 -24.67 -20.39 -9.10
C GLU A 45 -25.50 -21.68 -8.99
N LYS A 46 -25.33 -22.45 -7.91
CA LYS A 46 -26.17 -23.63 -7.65
C LYS A 46 -27.65 -23.26 -7.54
N LYS A 47 -27.98 -22.16 -6.85
CA LYS A 47 -29.36 -21.67 -6.76
C LYS A 47 -29.90 -21.24 -8.12
N MET A 48 -29.09 -20.60 -8.97
CA MET A 48 -29.48 -20.25 -10.34
C MET A 48 -29.79 -21.49 -11.17
N ALA A 49 -28.96 -22.53 -11.09
CA ALA A 49 -29.19 -23.79 -11.78
C ALA A 49 -30.51 -24.46 -11.34
N ILE A 50 -30.80 -24.45 -10.02
CA ILE A 50 -32.06 -24.95 -9.48
C ILE A 50 -33.26 -24.17 -10.05
N GLN A 51 -33.19 -22.83 -10.07
CA GLN A 51 -34.27 -22.01 -10.61
C GLN A 51 -34.47 -22.20 -12.12
N GLU A 52 -33.38 -22.44 -12.85
CA GLU A 52 -33.46 -22.77 -14.28
C GLU A 52 -34.13 -24.12 -14.51
N GLN A 53 -33.77 -25.15 -13.73
CA GLN A 53 -34.42 -26.45 -13.81
C GLN A 53 -35.90 -26.36 -13.44
N GLU A 54 -36.25 -25.60 -12.39
CA GLU A 54 -37.63 -25.34 -11.99
C GLU A 54 -38.41 -24.65 -13.13
N ALA A 55 -37.83 -23.62 -13.76
CA ALA A 55 -38.44 -22.94 -14.89
C ALA A 55 -38.75 -23.90 -16.04
N ARG A 56 -37.78 -24.76 -16.41
CA ARG A 56 -37.94 -25.78 -17.46
C ARG A 56 -39.03 -26.80 -17.11
N SER A 57 -39.02 -27.31 -15.88
CA SER A 57 -40.02 -28.28 -15.41
C SER A 57 -41.43 -27.69 -15.42
N ARG A 58 -41.61 -26.45 -14.95
CA ARG A 58 -42.93 -25.79 -14.95
C ARG A 58 -43.40 -25.46 -16.36
N ALA A 59 -42.50 -25.05 -17.25
CA ALA A 59 -42.82 -24.82 -18.65
C ALA A 59 -43.29 -26.10 -19.35
N ALA A 60 -42.64 -27.24 -19.09
CA ALA A 60 -43.06 -28.55 -19.59
C ALA A 60 -44.45 -28.96 -19.07
N ALA A 61 -44.78 -28.59 -17.83
CA ALA A 61 -46.10 -28.77 -17.23
C ALA A 61 -47.15 -27.73 -17.71
N LYS A 62 -46.81 -26.87 -18.69
CA LYS A 62 -47.64 -25.76 -19.19
C LYS A 62 -48.00 -24.70 -18.12
N ASP A 63 -47.31 -24.68 -16.97
CA ASP A 63 -47.42 -23.63 -15.95
C ASP A 63 -46.53 -22.43 -16.32
N LYS A 64 -47.03 -21.60 -17.24
CA LYS A 64 -46.32 -20.39 -17.71
C LYS A 64 -46.03 -19.40 -16.57
N ARG A 65 -46.97 -19.25 -15.62
CA ARG A 65 -46.83 -18.28 -14.52
C ARG A 65 -45.72 -18.70 -13.57
N GLY A 66 -45.68 -19.98 -13.19
CA GLY A 66 -44.65 -20.50 -12.32
C GLY A 66 -43.28 -20.51 -12.99
N ALA A 67 -43.19 -20.86 -14.28
CA ALA A 67 -41.94 -20.77 -15.03
C ALA A 67 -41.38 -19.34 -15.03
N LEU A 68 -42.23 -18.33 -15.27
CA LEU A 68 -41.84 -16.92 -15.22
C LEU A 68 -41.38 -16.50 -13.82
N MET A 69 -42.02 -16.99 -12.75
CA MET A 69 -41.59 -16.71 -11.38
C MET A 69 -40.20 -17.29 -11.07
N ALA A 70 -39.92 -18.52 -11.52
CA ALA A 70 -38.60 -19.12 -11.33
C ALA A 70 -37.51 -18.35 -12.10
N LEU A 71 -37.80 -17.93 -13.34
CA LEU A 71 -36.88 -17.06 -14.12
C LEU A 71 -36.63 -15.71 -13.44
N LYS A 72 -37.66 -15.09 -12.84
CA LYS A 72 -37.48 -13.85 -12.07
C LYS A 72 -36.56 -14.06 -10.87
N ARG A 73 -36.70 -15.18 -10.15
CA ARG A 73 -35.80 -15.53 -9.04
C ARG A 73 -34.37 -15.77 -9.53
N LYS A 74 -34.20 -16.49 -10.65
CA LYS A 74 -32.88 -16.67 -11.28
C LYS A 74 -32.22 -15.32 -11.58
N LYS A 75 -32.96 -14.36 -12.14
CA LYS A 75 -32.45 -13.02 -12.45
C LYS A 75 -32.00 -12.23 -11.22
N LEU A 76 -32.66 -12.42 -10.07
CA LEU A 76 -32.21 -11.81 -8.81
C LEU A 76 -30.87 -12.41 -8.34
N TYR A 77 -30.71 -13.72 -8.48
CA TYR A 77 -29.44 -14.39 -8.18
C TYR A 77 -28.32 -13.99 -9.14
N GLU A 78 -28.61 -13.77 -10.43
CA GLU A 78 -27.63 -13.22 -11.39
C GLU A 78 -27.11 -11.85 -10.95
N ALA A 79 -27.99 -10.97 -10.47
CA ALA A 79 -27.61 -9.66 -9.94
C ALA A 79 -26.78 -9.76 -8.64
N GLU A 80 -27.14 -10.68 -7.74
CA GLU A 80 -26.35 -10.97 -6.53
C GLU A 80 -24.95 -11.49 -6.90
N LEU A 81 -24.86 -12.44 -7.84
CA LEU A 81 -23.60 -13.00 -8.33
C LEU A 81 -22.69 -11.92 -8.91
N GLN A 82 -23.24 -11.06 -9.77
CA GLN A 82 -22.47 -9.95 -10.35
C GLN A 82 -21.91 -9.01 -9.27
N THR A 83 -22.69 -8.73 -8.23
CA THR A 83 -22.24 -7.90 -7.11
C THR A 83 -21.08 -8.56 -6.36
N LEU A 84 -21.19 -9.86 -6.06
CA LEU A 84 -20.13 -10.62 -5.40
C LEU A 84 -18.83 -10.62 -6.23
N MET A 85 -18.93 -10.87 -7.53
CA MET A 85 -17.79 -10.86 -8.45
C MET A 85 -17.08 -9.50 -8.47
N ASN A 86 -17.84 -8.40 -8.49
CA ASN A 86 -17.28 -7.05 -8.43
C ASN A 86 -16.55 -6.79 -7.10
N SER A 87 -17.12 -7.24 -5.98
CA SER A 87 -16.47 -7.14 -4.66
C SER A 87 -15.18 -7.97 -4.61
N ARG A 88 -15.19 -9.18 -5.16
CA ARG A 88 -14.01 -10.06 -5.25
C ARG A 88 -12.89 -9.41 -6.08
N MET A 89 -13.22 -8.89 -7.26
CA MET A 89 -12.26 -8.18 -8.12
C MET A 89 -11.65 -6.96 -7.43
N THR A 90 -12.44 -6.22 -6.65
CA THR A 90 -11.95 -5.08 -5.87
C THR A 90 -10.91 -5.52 -4.83
N LEU A 91 -11.14 -6.63 -4.13
CA LEU A 91 -10.20 -7.19 -3.17
C LEU A 91 -8.92 -7.70 -3.83
N GLU A 92 -9.03 -8.36 -4.99
CA GLU A 92 -7.88 -8.79 -5.80
C GLU A 92 -7.01 -7.59 -6.20
N GLN A 93 -7.64 -6.51 -6.68
CA GLN A 93 -6.94 -5.28 -7.04
C GLN A 93 -6.25 -4.63 -5.82
N GLN A 94 -6.87 -4.71 -4.64
CA GLN A 94 -6.28 -4.20 -3.40
C GLN A 94 -5.05 -5.02 -2.99
N ILE A 95 -5.07 -6.35 -3.14
CA ILE A 95 -3.90 -7.21 -2.89
C ILE A 95 -2.74 -6.79 -3.80
N LEU A 96 -2.98 -6.65 -5.10
CA LEU A 96 -1.96 -6.21 -6.06
C LEU A 96 -1.36 -4.84 -5.67
N SER A 97 -2.20 -3.91 -5.22
CA SER A 97 -1.76 -2.59 -4.76
C SER A 97 -0.89 -2.67 -3.50
N LEU A 98 -1.26 -3.53 -2.53
CA LEU A 98 -0.50 -3.75 -1.31
C LEU A 98 0.86 -4.39 -1.60
N GLU A 99 0.92 -5.40 -2.48
CA GLU A 99 2.17 -6.05 -2.89
C GLU A 99 3.12 -5.07 -3.61
N SER A 100 2.57 -4.22 -4.48
CA SER A 100 3.33 -3.14 -5.12
C SER A 100 3.85 -2.10 -4.11
N SER A 101 3.02 -1.73 -3.13
CA SER A 101 3.40 -0.83 -2.04
C SER A 101 4.51 -1.43 -1.16
N GLN A 102 4.47 -2.74 -0.91
CA GLN A 102 5.53 -3.45 -0.18
C GLN A 102 6.87 -3.35 -0.91
N THR A 103 6.87 -3.62 -2.22
CA THR A 103 8.07 -3.54 -3.06
C THR A 103 8.63 -2.11 -3.09
N THR A 104 7.74 -1.13 -3.23
CA THR A 104 8.10 0.29 -3.19
C THR A 104 8.70 0.68 -1.85
N ALA A 105 8.13 0.21 -0.74
CA ALA A 105 8.65 0.48 0.60
C ALA A 105 10.07 -0.06 0.79
N VAL A 106 10.36 -1.28 0.31
CA VAL A 106 11.72 -1.86 0.34
C VAL A 106 12.70 -1.00 -0.46
N ALA A 107 12.33 -0.59 -1.67
CA ALA A 107 13.17 0.27 -2.50
C ALA A 107 13.46 1.61 -1.82
N VAL A 108 12.44 2.26 -1.25
CA VAL A 108 12.58 3.53 -0.52
C VAL A 108 13.48 3.36 0.71
N GLN A 109 13.36 2.25 1.44
CA GLN A 109 14.23 1.96 2.58
C GLN A 109 15.70 1.80 2.14
N ALA A 110 15.97 1.09 1.05
CA ALA A 110 17.32 0.96 0.50
C ALA A 110 17.90 2.31 0.06
N LEU A 111 17.09 3.14 -0.62
CA LEU A 111 17.49 4.50 -0.99
C LEU A 111 17.79 5.37 0.24
N ALA A 112 16.97 5.30 1.28
CA ALA A 112 17.19 6.04 2.51
C ALA A 112 18.51 5.65 3.20
N GLN A 113 18.83 4.35 3.22
CA GLN A 113 20.11 3.85 3.73
C GLN A 113 21.29 4.37 2.88
N GLY A 114 21.18 4.32 1.55
CA GLY A 114 22.21 4.85 0.64
C GLY A 114 22.44 6.34 0.83
N VAL A 115 21.38 7.14 0.92
CA VAL A 115 21.47 8.59 1.20
C VAL A 115 22.13 8.85 2.56
N SER A 116 21.79 8.06 3.59
CA SER A 116 22.42 8.19 4.91
C SER A 116 23.92 7.88 4.84
N ALA A 117 24.32 6.79 4.16
CA ALA A 117 25.71 6.41 4.01
C ALA A 117 26.50 7.47 3.22
N GLN A 118 25.93 7.99 2.13
CA GLN A 118 26.52 9.06 1.32
C GLN A 118 26.70 10.34 2.15
N LYS A 119 25.73 10.68 3.00
CA LYS A 119 25.84 11.83 3.90
C LYS A 119 26.99 11.66 4.89
N THR A 120 27.14 10.48 5.49
CA THR A 120 28.25 10.19 6.40
C THR A 120 29.60 10.26 5.69
N MET A 121 29.71 9.69 4.49
CA MET A 121 30.94 9.76 3.69
C MET A 121 31.30 11.20 3.33
N ASN A 122 30.32 11.99 2.88
CA ASN A 122 30.53 13.41 2.56
C ASN A 122 30.95 14.21 3.79
N GLN A 123 30.44 13.88 4.98
CA GLN A 123 30.87 14.51 6.23
C GLN A 123 32.31 14.16 6.58
N GLN A 124 32.71 12.89 6.45
CA GLN A 124 34.10 12.45 6.68
C GLN A 124 35.06 13.15 5.72
N LEU A 125 34.76 13.18 4.41
CA LEU A 125 35.59 13.88 3.42
C LEU A 125 35.75 15.37 3.72
N ASN A 126 34.71 16.03 4.24
CA ASN A 126 34.77 17.46 4.58
C ASN A 126 35.60 17.74 5.85
N ILE A 127 35.68 16.77 6.77
CA ILE A 127 36.38 16.93 8.05
C ILE A 127 37.85 16.58 7.90
N ASP A 128 38.17 15.47 7.22
CA ASP A 128 39.54 14.96 7.18
C ASP A 128 40.37 15.58 6.05
N ASN A 129 39.76 15.93 4.91
CA ASN A 129 40.53 16.30 3.71
C ASN A 129 40.56 17.80 3.39
N ILE A 130 39.82 18.67 4.07
CA ILE A 130 39.89 20.11 3.76
C ILE A 130 40.97 20.79 4.60
N ASP A 131 41.05 20.47 5.88
CA ASP A 131 42.03 21.08 6.78
C ASP A 131 43.46 20.64 6.40
N GLU A 132 43.71 19.33 6.18
CA GLU A 132 45.01 18.85 5.70
C GLU A 132 45.37 19.35 4.30
N LEU A 133 44.40 19.42 3.37
CA LEU A 133 44.68 19.91 2.01
C LEU A 133 44.95 21.43 1.99
N MET A 134 44.31 22.21 2.87
CA MET A 134 44.60 23.65 3.01
C MET A 134 45.98 23.87 3.63
N ASP A 135 46.36 23.09 4.63
CA ASP A 135 47.70 23.14 5.23
C ASP A 135 48.77 22.74 4.20
N ASP A 136 48.60 21.64 3.46
CA ASP A 136 49.53 21.21 2.40
C ASP A 136 49.64 22.26 1.27
N MET A 137 48.53 22.92 0.91
CA MET A 137 48.54 24.01 -0.06
C MET A 137 49.28 25.25 0.44
N ALA A 138 49.11 25.60 1.71
CA ALA A 138 49.82 26.71 2.32
C ALA A 138 51.33 26.42 2.37
N GLU A 139 51.72 25.20 2.76
CA GLU A 139 53.12 24.75 2.76
C GLU A 139 53.73 24.80 1.35
N GLN A 140 53.00 24.34 0.31
CA GLN A 140 53.48 24.46 -1.07
C GLN A 140 53.62 25.90 -1.55
N GLN A 141 52.70 26.79 -1.16
CA GLN A 141 52.75 28.20 -1.54
C GLN A 141 53.96 28.90 -0.90
N ASP A 142 54.25 28.59 0.37
CA ASP A 142 55.43 29.10 1.07
C ASP A 142 56.73 28.56 0.46
N LEU A 143 56.77 27.27 0.12
CA LEU A 143 57.92 26.66 -0.55
C LEU A 143 58.19 27.29 -1.93
N GLN A 144 57.14 27.60 -2.71
CA GLN A 144 57.29 28.33 -3.97
C GLN A 144 57.81 29.75 -3.77
N ASN A 145 57.35 30.46 -2.74
CA ASN A 145 57.79 31.81 -2.43
C ASN A 145 59.25 31.85 -1.96
N GLU A 146 59.70 30.83 -1.21
CA GLU A 146 61.08 30.69 -0.74
C GLU A 146 62.03 30.37 -1.91
N VAL A 147 61.64 29.47 -2.82
CA VAL A 147 62.41 29.18 -4.05
C VAL A 147 62.51 30.40 -4.96
N SER A 148 61.49 31.25 -5.00
CA SER A 148 61.51 32.48 -5.80
C SER A 148 62.35 33.62 -5.17
N GLN A 149 62.78 33.49 -3.92
CA GLN A 149 63.62 34.47 -3.20
C GLN A 149 65.10 34.05 -3.07
N VAL A 150 65.47 32.88 -3.60
CA VAL A 150 66.86 32.42 -3.80
C VAL A 150 67.30 32.71 -5.23
#